data_AF-A0A368X6R6-F1
#
_entry.id   AF-A0A368X6R6-F1
#
_cell.length_a   1.000
_cell.length_b   1.000
_cell.length_c   1.000
_cell.angle_alpha   90.00
_cell.angle_beta   90.00
_cell.angle_gamma   90.00
#
_symmetry.space_group_name_H-M   'P 1'
#
loop_
_entity.id
_entity.type
_entity.pdbx_description
1 polymer ?
#
loop_
_entity_poly.entity_id
_entity_poly.type
_entity_poly.pdbx_seq_one_letter_code
_entity_poly.pdbx_strand_id
1 'polypeptide(L)' 'MRQRSYSRMLTEEAARLLQAMGAEPRIFDLRGLPHPDGAPKDHPKVQQLRELAQWSEGMVWCSPERHGAMTAS' A
#
# COMPACT_ATOMS: atom_id res chain seq x y z
N MET A 1 -10.48 17.79 7.84
CA MET A 1 -11.30 17.69 6.61
C MET A 1 -11.43 16.22 6.24
N ARG A 2 -12.64 15.73 5.95
CA ARG A 2 -12.92 14.31 5.66
C ARG A 2 -12.13 13.87 4.41
N GLN A 3 -10.96 13.28 4.64
CA GLN A 3 -10.07 12.77 3.60
C GLN A 3 -10.66 11.47 3.06
N ARG A 4 -11.68 11.57 2.20
CA ARG A 4 -12.03 10.48 1.28
C ARG A 4 -10.81 10.28 0.38
N SER A 5 -9.94 9.37 0.79
CA SER A 5 -8.80 8.95 -0.02
C SER A 5 -9.36 8.11 -1.17
N TYR A 6 -9.54 8.74 -2.33
CA TYR A 6 -9.99 8.06 -3.54
C TYR A 6 -9.07 6.88 -3.89
N SER A 7 -7.78 6.98 -3.58
CA SER A 7 -6.83 5.87 -3.70
C SER A 7 -7.22 4.68 -2.81
N ARG A 8 -7.65 4.91 -1.56
CA ARG A 8 -8.14 3.83 -0.69
C ARG A 8 -9.38 3.14 -1.26
N MET A 9 -10.35 3.91 -1.76
CA MET A 9 -11.55 3.35 -2.38
C MET A 9 -11.18 2.50 -3.60
N LEU A 10 -10.28 2.98 -4.44
CA LEU A 10 -9.79 2.22 -5.60
C LEU A 10 -9.06 0.93 -5.18
N THR A 11 -8.24 0.97 -4.13
CA THR A 11 -7.57 -0.22 -3.59
C THR A 11 -8.57 -1.25 -3.07
N GLU A 12 -9.65 -0.80 -2.42
CA GLU A 12 -10.72 -1.68 -1.95
C GLU A 12 -11.49 -2.32 -3.13
N GLU A 13 -11.78 -1.58 -4.21
CA GLU A 13 -12.40 -2.16 -5.42
C GLU A 13 -11.46 -3.13 -6.15
N ALA A 14 -10.17 -2.81 -6.26
CA ALA A 14 -9.19 -3.70 -6.86
C ALA A 14 -9.08 -5.03 -6.09
N ALA A 15 -9.13 -4.98 -4.76
CA ALA A 15 -9.16 -6.18 -3.94
C ALA A 15 -10.43 -7.02 -4.19
N ARG A 16 -11.61 -6.40 -4.36
CA ARG A 16 -12.83 -7.14 -4.69
C ARG A 16 -12.74 -7.83 -6.05
N LEU A 17 -12.18 -7.15 -7.06
CA LEU A 17 -11.97 -7.75 -8.38
C LEU A 17 -11.00 -8.93 -8.32
N LEU A 18 -9.88 -8.78 -7.60
CA LEU A 18 -8.90 -9.86 -7.41
C LEU A 18 -9.52 -11.07 -6.68
N GLN A 19 -10.35 -10.84 -5.65
CA GLN A 19 -11.09 -11.91 -4.98
C GLN A 19 -12.05 -12.61 -5.93
N ALA A 20 -12.79 -11.86 -6.75
CA ALA A 20 -13.70 -12.42 -7.74
C ALA A 20 -12.98 -13.26 -8.81
N MET A 21 -11.70 -12.96 -9.08
CA MET A 21 -10.83 -13.74 -9.98
C MET A 21 -10.17 -14.96 -9.30
N GLY A 22 -10.43 -15.20 -8.01
CA GLY A 22 -9.89 -16.34 -7.25
C GLY A 22 -8.57 -16.07 -6.54
N ALA A 23 -8.12 -14.82 -6.44
CA ALA A 23 -6.92 -14.45 -5.69
C ALA A 23 -7.24 -14.13 -4.21
N GLU A 24 -6.20 -14.14 -3.37
CA GLU A 24 -6.27 -13.74 -1.96
C GLU A 24 -5.58 -12.37 -1.74
N PRO A 25 -6.19 -11.24 -2.08
CA PRO A 25 -5.53 -9.95 -1.91
C PRO A 25 -5.44 -9.55 -0.43
N ARG A 26 -4.27 -9.03 -0.03
CA ARG A 26 -4.05 -8.38 1.27
C ARG A 26 -3.73 -6.90 1.05
N ILE A 27 -4.52 -6.02 1.67
CA ILE A 27 -4.33 -4.56 1.56
C ILE A 27 -3.41 -4.08 2.67
N PHE A 28 -2.29 -3.43 2.30
CA PHE A 28 -1.42 -2.75 3.26
C PHE A 28 -1.77 -1.27 3.38
N ASP A 29 -1.95 -0.80 4.61
CA ASP A 29 -2.14 0.61 4.91
C ASP A 29 -0.80 1.32 5.08
N LEU A 30 -0.51 2.30 4.23
CA LEU A 30 0.72 3.09 4.26
C LEU A 30 0.72 4.16 5.37
N ARG A 31 -0.40 4.41 6.05
CA ARG A 31 -0.47 5.40 7.14
C ARG A 31 0.49 5.02 8.27
N GLY A 32 1.33 5.97 8.67
CA GLY A 32 2.36 5.75 9.70
C GLY A 32 3.56 4.94 9.22
N LEU A 33 3.70 4.68 7.91
CA LEU A 33 4.96 4.20 7.37
C LEU A 33 5.97 5.36 7.37
N PRO A 34 7.11 5.21 8.07
CA PRO A 34 8.13 6.24 8.12
C PRO A 34 8.86 6.37 6.76
N HIS A 35 9.44 7.54 6.52
CA HIS A 35 10.27 7.77 5.33
C HIS A 35 11.43 6.76 5.29
N PRO A 36 11.78 6.20 4.11
CA PRO A 36 12.94 5.33 3.93
C PRO A 36 14.22 5.76 4.67
N ASP A 37 14.51 7.07 4.71
CA ASP A 37 15.74 7.61 5.31
C ASP A 37 15.60 7.95 6.81
N GLY A 38 14.38 7.91 7.36
CA GLY A 38 14.08 8.33 8.74
C GLY A 38 13.66 7.20 9.68
N ALA A 39 13.61 5.96 9.22
CA ALA A 39 13.03 4.83 9.95
C ALA A 39 14.06 3.85 10.48
N PRO A 40 13.98 3.43 11.77
CA PRO A 40 14.60 2.20 12.21
C PRO A 40 14.07 1.01 11.39
N LYS A 41 14.95 0.10 10.96
CA LYS A 41 14.55 -1.11 10.23
C LYS A 41 13.53 -1.96 11.00
N ASP A 42 13.54 -1.83 12.32
CA ASP A 42 12.67 -2.54 13.25
C ASP A 42 11.29 -1.89 13.40
N HIS A 43 10.99 -0.81 12.66
CA HIS A 43 9.68 -0.17 12.73
C HIS A 43 8.58 -1.20 12.37
N PRO A 44 7.53 -1.38 13.20
CA PRO A 44 6.53 -2.44 13.02
C PRO A 44 5.87 -2.45 11.63
N LYS A 45 5.63 -1.27 11.05
CA LYS A 45 5.08 -1.14 9.68
C LYS A 45 6.05 -1.57 8.59
N VAL A 46 7.36 -1.39 8.79
CA VAL A 46 8.40 -1.85 7.86
C VAL A 46 8.49 -3.37 7.91
N GLN A 47 8.41 -3.97 9.10
CA GLN A 47 8.37 -5.43 9.27
C GLN A 47 7.11 -6.01 8.61
N GLN A 48 5.93 -5.46 8.90
CA GLN A 48 4.65 -5.89 8.31
C GLN A 48 4.69 -5.82 6.77
N LEU A 49 5.25 -4.76 6.19
CA LEU A 49 5.39 -4.63 4.73
C LEU A 49 6.30 -5.73 4.16
N ARG A 50 7.42 -6.04 4.83
CA ARG A 50 8.35 -7.09 4.41
C ARG A 50 7.74 -8.48 4.48
N GLU A 51 6.97 -8.76 5.52
CA GLU A 51 6.26 -10.04 5.67
C GLU A 51 5.21 -10.22 4.57
N LEU A 52 4.42 -9.18 4.29
CA LEU A 52 3.43 -9.22 3.21
C LEU A 52 4.10 -9.37 1.83
N ALA A 53 5.22 -8.67 1.61
CA ALA A 53 5.97 -8.76 0.37
C ALA A 53 6.57 -10.17 0.14
N GLN A 54 7.00 -10.85 1.22
CA GLN A 54 7.47 -12.24 1.15
C GLN A 54 6.33 -13.24 0.94
N TRP A 55 5.15 -12.94 1.48
CA TRP A 55 3.97 -13.78 1.33
C TRP A 55 3.34 -13.69 -0.08
N SER A 56 3.41 -12.53 -0.73
CA SER A 56 2.71 -12.29 -1.99
C SER A 56 3.42 -12.88 -3.21
N GLU A 57 2.67 -13.53 -4.09
CA GLU A 57 3.12 -13.96 -5.42
C GLU A 57 3.01 -12.83 -6.48
N GLY A 58 2.30 -11.74 -6.15
CA GLY A 58 2.16 -10.55 -6.98
C GLY A 58 1.69 -9.34 -6.16
N MET A 59 2.06 -8.13 -6.59
CA MET A 59 1.75 -6.88 -5.87
C MET A 59 1.09 -5.85 -6.79
N VAL A 60 0.08 -5.14 -6.25
CA VAL A 60 -0.55 -3.98 -6.90
C VAL A 60 -0.27 -2.74 -6.05
N TRP A 61 0.31 -1.71 -6.67
CA TRP A 61 0.69 -0.47 -6.00
C TRP A 61 -0.25 0.66 -6.45
N CYS A 62 -0.95 1.27 -5.50
CA CYS A 62 -1.83 2.43 -5.76
C CYS A 62 -1.28 3.66 -5.04
N SER A 63 -0.54 4.50 -5.75
CA SER A 63 -0.09 5.79 -5.22
C SER A 63 -1.10 6.89 -5.58
N PRO A 64 -1.57 7.72 -4.63
CA PRO A 64 -2.28 8.94 -5.00
C PRO A 64 -1.32 9.88 -5.72
N GLU A 65 -1.68 10.31 -6.92
CA GLU A 65 -0.91 11.32 -7.63
C GLU A 65 -0.96 12.65 -6.84
N ARG A 66 0.19 13.13 -6.40
CA ARG A 66 0.35 14.48 -5.85
C ARG A 66 1.41 15.19 -6.68
N HIS A 67 0.93 16.03 -7.61
CA HIS A 67 1.71 16.92 -8.47
C HIS A 67 2.57 16.28 -9.58
N GLY A 68 1.98 15.62 -10.58
CA GLY A 68 2.55 15.50 -11.94
C GLY A 68 3.92 14.82 -12.08
N ALA A 69 4.43 14.21 -11.02
CA ALA A 69 5.67 13.46 -10.99
C ALA A 69 5.55 12.35 -9.92
N MET A 70 6.04 11.16 -10.24
CA MET A 70 6.25 10.12 -9.24
C MET A 70 7.22 10.67 -8.20
N THR A 71 6.79 10.74 -6.94
CA THR A 71 7.60 11.28 -5.85
C THR A 71 8.77 10.32 -5.59
N ALA A 72 9.94 10.68 -6.14
CA ALA A 72 11.23 10.21 -5.71
C ALA A 72 11.93 11.37 -5.01
N SER A 73 12.33 11.14 -3.76
CA SER A 73 13.08 12.05 -2.87
C SER A 73 12.29 13.19 -2.22
#